data_AF-A0A838RIT5-F1
#
_entry.id   AF-A0A838RIT5-F1
#
_cell.length_a   1.000
_cell.length_b   1.000
_cell.length_c   1.000
_cell.angle_alpha   90.00
_cell.angle_beta   90.00
_cell.angle_gamma   90.00
#
_symmetry.space_group_name_H-M   'P 1'
#
loop_
_entity.id
_entity.type
_entity.pdbx_description
1 polymer ?
#
loop_
_entity_poly.entity_id
_entity_poly.type
_entity_poly.pdbx_seq_one_letter_code
_entity_poly.pdbx_strand_id
1 'polypeptide(L)'
;MLNSFARSICALLLTLALGACSTPSATPVTVEVAATPTATTVPSTPPVTVTSTIELTPTIEPTPTVDPTPLPPEAELDWMHNRTVICLEVRGEVEREQATEELYEALDRLSATMPATAKATIGEGCEVNLPDSGLDRFQNIGPGIVEAPGPWLTVVVVLGDTMADQLLGTENVNYASYEMMVSGQHDAGEVTSALVVRQGHLQDETFLDYLAMPMTFLR
;
A
#
# COMPACT_ATOMS: atom_id res chain seq x y z
N MET A 1 -13.25 64.89 3.46
CA MET A 1 -13.85 64.06 2.39
C MET A 1 -13.81 62.63 2.89
N LEU A 2 -14.71 62.21 3.78
CA LEU A 2 -16.04 61.62 3.55
C LEU A 2 -16.02 60.27 2.77
N ASN A 3 -16.18 59.18 3.54
CA ASN A 3 -17.00 57.96 3.33
C ASN A 3 -16.33 56.82 4.13
N SER A 4 -16.77 56.33 5.30
CA SER A 4 -18.10 56.08 5.90
C SER A 4 -18.96 55.08 5.13
N PHE A 5 -18.97 53.82 5.60
CA PHE A 5 -20.12 52.89 5.76
C PHE A 5 -19.54 51.61 6.44
N ALA A 6 -19.68 51.37 7.75
CA ALA A 6 -20.86 50.91 8.49
C ALA A 6 -21.41 49.59 7.90
N ARG A 7 -21.50 48.44 8.60
CA ARG A 7 -22.22 48.14 9.85
C ARG A 7 -21.77 46.74 10.35
N SER A 8 -21.42 46.54 11.61
CA SER A 8 -22.30 46.37 12.79
C SER A 8 -22.90 44.97 12.99
N ILE A 9 -22.43 44.32 14.07
CA ILE A 9 -23.21 43.71 15.16
C ILE A 9 -23.93 42.39 14.85
N CYS A 10 -23.41 41.30 15.42
CA CYS A 10 -24.22 40.49 16.34
C CYS A 10 -23.30 39.81 17.35
N ALA A 11 -23.28 40.38 18.55
CA ALA A 11 -22.64 39.83 19.74
C ALA A 11 -23.61 38.90 20.46
N LEU A 12 -23.02 37.88 21.12
CA LEU A 12 -23.38 37.36 22.44
C LEU A 12 -24.87 37.06 22.77
N LEU A 13 -25.15 35.78 23.06
CA LEU A 13 -26.06 35.25 24.10
C LEU A 13 -25.95 33.71 24.04
N LEU A 14 -25.19 33.04 24.90
CA LEU A 14 -25.54 32.63 26.27
C LEU A 14 -26.85 31.83 26.36
N THR A 15 -26.78 30.49 26.32
CA THR A 15 -27.64 29.63 27.17
C THR A 15 -27.08 28.21 27.29
N LEU A 16 -26.92 27.79 28.56
CA LEU A 16 -26.79 26.41 28.99
C LEU A 16 -27.92 25.54 28.42
N ALA A 17 -27.60 24.31 28.02
CA ALA A 17 -28.51 23.19 28.12
C ALA A 17 -27.70 21.91 28.38
N LEU A 18 -27.69 21.48 29.64
CA LEU A 18 -27.44 20.09 29.99
C LEU A 18 -28.56 19.25 29.35
N GLY A 19 -28.20 18.44 28.36
CA GLY A 19 -29.07 17.44 27.77
C GLY A 19 -28.43 16.07 27.90
N ALA A 20 -28.67 15.41 29.03
CA ALA A 20 -28.44 13.98 29.17
C ALA A 20 -29.44 13.23 28.27
N CYS A 21 -29.01 12.82 27.08
CA CYS A 21 -29.77 11.91 26.23
C CYS A 21 -29.26 10.50 26.46
N SER A 22 -29.86 9.82 27.44
CA SER A 22 -29.75 8.38 27.64
C SER A 22 -30.26 7.66 26.39
N THR A 23 -29.37 7.03 25.64
CA THR A 23 -29.72 6.09 24.57
C THR A 23 -30.33 4.82 25.19
N PRO A 24 -31.50 4.35 24.70
CA PRO A 24 -32.07 3.09 25.17
C PRO A 24 -31.18 1.92 24.73
N SER A 25 -30.63 1.23 25.73
CA SER A 25 -29.98 -0.07 25.59
C SER A 25 -31.01 -1.10 25.14
N ALA A 26 -31.04 -1.41 23.84
CA ALA A 26 -31.81 -2.52 23.31
C ALA A 26 -31.09 -3.83 23.66
N THR A 27 -31.56 -4.52 24.69
CA THR A 27 -31.19 -5.92 24.95
C THR A 27 -31.71 -6.79 23.80
N PRO A 28 -30.86 -7.54 23.09
CA PRO A 28 -31.33 -8.52 22.13
C PRO A 28 -32.05 -9.66 22.88
N VAL A 29 -33.32 -9.88 22.54
CA VAL A 29 -34.08 -11.07 22.97
C VAL A 29 -33.68 -12.22 22.05
N THR A 30 -32.86 -13.13 22.57
CA THR A 30 -32.54 -14.39 21.89
C THR A 30 -33.73 -15.34 22.06
N VAL A 31 -34.45 -15.64 20.97
CA VAL A 31 -35.47 -16.69 20.93
C VAL A 31 -34.78 -18.00 20.59
N GLU A 32 -34.60 -18.87 21.60
CA GLU A 32 -34.10 -20.22 21.42
C GLU A 32 -35.23 -21.12 20.90
N VAL A 33 -35.23 -21.38 19.59
CA VAL A 33 -36.13 -22.36 18.98
C VAL A 33 -35.49 -23.74 19.10
N ALA A 34 -35.87 -24.48 20.13
CA ALA A 34 -35.50 -25.89 20.27
C ALA A 34 -36.23 -26.71 19.19
N ALA A 35 -35.55 -26.99 18.08
CA ALA A 35 -35.99 -27.98 17.11
C ALA A 35 -35.89 -29.38 17.74
N THR A 36 -37.01 -30.06 17.91
CA THR A 36 -37.05 -31.47 18.33
C THR A 36 -36.59 -32.33 17.15
N PRO A 37 -35.47 -33.08 17.23
CA PRO A 37 -35.08 -33.97 16.15
C PRO A 37 -36.05 -35.14 16.09
N THR A 38 -36.82 -35.21 15.00
CA THR A 38 -37.60 -36.40 14.66
C THR A 38 -36.62 -37.45 14.16
N ALA A 39 -36.38 -38.48 14.98
CA ALA A 39 -35.57 -39.62 14.60
C ALA A 39 -36.22 -40.35 13.41
N THR A 40 -35.67 -40.12 12.23
CA THR A 40 -35.99 -40.88 11.02
C THR A 40 -35.01 -42.04 10.94
N THR A 41 -35.47 -43.24 11.28
CA THR A 41 -34.70 -44.49 11.17
C THR A 41 -34.53 -44.83 9.70
N VAL A 42 -33.39 -44.47 9.11
CA VAL A 42 -33.00 -44.87 7.75
C VAL A 42 -32.40 -46.28 7.81
N PRO A 43 -32.81 -47.23 6.96
CA PRO A 43 -32.19 -48.55 6.90
C PRO A 43 -30.74 -48.44 6.42
N SER A 44 -29.82 -48.79 7.32
CA SER A 44 -28.38 -48.84 7.10
C SER A 44 -28.04 -49.93 6.08
N THR A 45 -27.77 -49.54 4.83
CA THR A 45 -27.09 -50.40 3.87
C THR A 45 -25.59 -50.21 4.09
N PRO A 46 -24.78 -51.27 4.26
CA PRO A 46 -23.35 -51.13 4.53
C PRO A 46 -22.67 -50.36 3.38
N PRO A 47 -21.80 -49.39 3.67
CA PRO A 47 -21.10 -48.64 2.64
C PRO A 47 -20.14 -49.58 1.89
N VAL A 48 -20.26 -49.61 0.57
CA VAL A 48 -19.30 -50.26 -0.32
C VAL A 48 -18.12 -49.31 -0.48
N THR A 49 -17.01 -49.61 0.18
CA THR A 49 -15.76 -48.85 0.03
C THR A 49 -15.10 -49.23 -1.29
N VAL A 50 -15.12 -48.32 -2.26
CA VAL A 50 -14.36 -48.47 -3.51
C VAL A 50 -13.00 -47.80 -3.32
N THR A 51 -11.95 -48.60 -3.15
CA THR A 51 -10.56 -48.12 -3.09
C THR A 51 -10.05 -47.97 -4.52
N SER A 52 -10.01 -46.74 -5.04
CA SER A 52 -9.40 -46.43 -6.33
C SER A 52 -7.98 -45.93 -6.11
N THR A 53 -6.98 -46.76 -6.44
CA THR A 53 -5.57 -46.35 -6.42
C THR A 53 -5.30 -45.52 -7.66
N ILE A 54 -5.11 -44.21 -7.49
CA ILE A 54 -4.67 -43.30 -8.56
C ILE A 54 -3.15 -43.21 -8.46
N GLU A 55 -2.43 -43.89 -9.37
CA GLU A 55 -0.99 -43.69 -9.54
C GLU A 55 -0.74 -42.36 -10.25
N LEU A 56 -0.51 -41.31 -9.47
CA LEU A 56 -0.04 -40.02 -9.97
C LEU A 56 1.44 -40.17 -10.35
N THR A 57 1.72 -40.30 -11.65
CA THR A 57 3.08 -40.18 -12.16
C THR A 57 3.39 -38.68 -12.28
N PRO A 58 4.27 -38.09 -11.45
CA PRO A 58 4.60 -36.67 -11.55
C PRO A 58 5.29 -36.43 -12.90
N THR A 59 4.61 -35.69 -13.78
CA THR A 59 5.26 -35.12 -14.97
C THR A 59 6.05 -33.93 -14.46
N ILE A 60 7.34 -34.14 -14.21
CA ILE A 60 8.27 -33.06 -13.90
C ILE A 60 8.48 -32.29 -15.20
N GLU A 61 7.77 -31.18 -15.38
CA GLU A 61 8.15 -30.21 -16.40
C GLU A 61 9.59 -29.75 -16.10
N PRO A 62 10.49 -29.74 -17.09
CA PRO A 62 11.85 -29.29 -16.87
C PRO A 62 11.82 -27.82 -16.44
N THR A 63 12.26 -27.56 -15.21
CA THR A 63 12.52 -26.20 -14.74
C THR A 63 13.36 -25.49 -15.79
N PRO A 64 12.95 -24.33 -16.31
CA PRO A 64 13.74 -23.61 -17.29
C PRO A 64 15.12 -23.35 -16.69
N THR A 65 16.16 -23.90 -17.31
CA THR A 65 17.54 -23.62 -16.97
C THR A 65 17.78 -22.15 -17.25
N VAL A 66 17.70 -21.32 -16.21
CA VAL A 66 18.11 -19.92 -16.29
C VAL A 66 19.62 -19.94 -16.50
N ASP A 67 20.05 -19.67 -17.72
CA ASP A 67 21.45 -19.51 -18.08
C ASP A 67 22.03 -18.34 -17.26
N PRO A 68 22.98 -18.59 -16.34
CA PRO A 68 23.51 -17.55 -15.44
C PRO A 68 24.54 -16.65 -16.14
N THR A 69 24.55 -16.60 -17.47
CA THR A 69 25.46 -15.72 -18.22
C THR A 69 25.27 -14.27 -17.74
N PRO A 70 26.29 -13.65 -17.11
CA PRO A 70 26.20 -12.28 -16.65
C PRO A 70 25.89 -11.38 -17.85
N LEU A 71 24.89 -10.52 -17.73
CA LEU A 71 24.60 -9.55 -18.77
C LEU A 71 25.84 -8.67 -18.97
N PRO A 72 26.19 -8.32 -20.22
CA PRO A 72 27.26 -7.35 -20.45
C PRO A 72 26.89 -6.04 -19.73
N PRO A 73 27.85 -5.33 -19.14
CA PRO A 73 27.59 -4.15 -18.28
C PRO A 73 26.82 -3.03 -18.99
N GLU A 74 26.90 -2.97 -20.32
CA GLU A 74 26.11 -2.05 -21.15
C GLU A 74 24.63 -2.44 -21.22
N ALA A 75 24.31 -3.74 -21.25
CA ALA A 75 22.94 -4.25 -21.17
C ALA A 75 22.38 -4.18 -19.75
N GLU A 76 23.24 -4.22 -18.72
CA GLU A 76 22.86 -3.99 -17.33
C GLU A 76 22.48 -2.51 -17.10
N LEU A 77 23.22 -1.57 -17.71
CA LEU A 77 22.85 -0.16 -17.74
C LEU A 77 21.52 0.05 -18.48
N ASP A 78 21.35 -0.44 -19.71
CA ASP A 78 20.09 -0.29 -20.48
C ASP A 78 18.89 -0.99 -19.81
N TRP A 79 19.14 -2.07 -19.07
CA TRP A 79 18.15 -2.77 -18.25
C TRP A 79 17.71 -1.94 -17.04
N MET A 80 18.64 -1.26 -16.37
CA MET A 80 18.33 -0.35 -15.25
C MET A 80 17.62 0.93 -15.70
N HIS A 81 17.91 1.45 -16.90
CA HIS A 81 17.26 2.66 -17.42
C HIS A 81 15.77 2.46 -17.74
N ASN A 82 15.31 1.22 -17.91
CA ASN A 82 13.94 0.90 -18.33
C ASN A 82 13.07 0.24 -17.25
N ARG A 83 13.56 0.16 -16.01
CA ARG A 83 12.82 -0.46 -14.90
C ARG A 83 12.74 0.47 -13.71
N THR A 84 11.51 0.67 -13.23
CA THR A 84 11.29 1.27 -11.92
C THR A 84 11.58 0.21 -10.86
N VAL A 85 12.52 0.49 -9.98
CA VAL A 85 12.72 -0.35 -8.79
C VAL A 85 11.71 0.12 -7.74
N ILE A 86 10.98 -0.83 -7.15
CA ILE A 86 10.04 -0.56 -6.07
C ILE A 86 10.58 -1.25 -4.83
N CYS A 87 10.94 -0.48 -3.83
CA CYS A 87 11.48 -1.01 -2.60
C CYS A 87 10.41 -1.09 -1.52
N LEU A 88 10.24 -2.25 -0.91
CA LEU A 88 9.27 -2.42 0.17
C LEU A 88 9.94 -2.37 1.55
N GLU A 89 9.57 -1.36 2.31
CA GLU A 89 9.86 -1.26 3.74
C GLU A 89 8.57 -1.47 4.54
N VAL A 90 8.65 -2.26 5.60
CA VAL A 90 7.50 -2.62 6.43
C VAL A 90 7.81 -2.27 7.88
N ARG A 91 6.92 -1.54 8.55
CA ARG A 91 7.09 -1.09 9.93
C ARG A 91 5.85 -1.38 10.77
N GLY A 92 6.07 -1.65 12.06
CA GLY A 92 5.00 -1.97 13.01
C GLY A 92 4.62 -3.45 12.98
N GLU A 93 3.36 -3.74 13.30
CA GLU A 93 2.82 -5.09 13.47
C GLU A 93 2.40 -5.76 12.14
N VAL A 94 2.98 -5.34 11.02
CA VAL A 94 2.66 -5.85 9.69
C VAL A 94 3.56 -7.04 9.35
N GLU A 95 2.97 -8.14 8.89
CA GLU A 95 3.74 -9.27 8.36
C GLU A 95 4.33 -8.91 6.98
N ARG A 96 5.66 -8.93 6.87
CA ARG A 96 6.36 -8.56 5.63
C ARG A 96 5.92 -9.39 4.43
N GLU A 97 5.65 -10.68 4.64
CA GLU A 97 5.21 -11.61 3.60
C GLU A 97 3.86 -11.18 3.01
N GLN A 98 2.86 -10.89 3.87
CA GLN A 98 1.56 -10.39 3.45
C GLN A 98 1.66 -9.08 2.68
N ALA A 99 2.40 -8.09 3.19
CA ALA A 99 2.57 -6.80 2.51
C ALA A 99 3.27 -6.95 1.15
N THR A 100 4.17 -7.93 1.03
CA THR A 100 4.86 -8.25 -0.23
C THR A 100 3.89 -8.85 -1.25
N GLU A 101 3.05 -9.79 -0.83
CA GLU A 101 2.01 -10.39 -1.67
C GLU A 101 1.01 -9.35 -2.18
N GLU A 102 0.48 -8.52 -1.28
CA GLU A 102 -0.43 -7.42 -1.64
C GLU A 102 0.23 -6.45 -2.62
N LEU A 103 1.49 -6.08 -2.40
CA LEU A 103 2.22 -5.22 -3.32
C LEU A 103 2.38 -5.88 -4.70
N TYR A 104 2.66 -7.19 -4.77
CA TYR A 104 2.72 -7.89 -6.06
C TYR A 104 1.38 -7.87 -6.79
N GLU A 105 0.26 -8.08 -6.10
CA GLU A 105 -1.08 -7.98 -6.69
C GLU A 105 -1.37 -6.56 -7.22
N ALA A 106 -0.99 -5.53 -6.46
CA ALA A 106 -1.12 -4.14 -6.88
C ALA A 106 -0.32 -3.85 -8.16
N LEU A 107 0.91 -4.38 -8.25
CA LEU A 107 1.76 -4.24 -9.44
C LEU A 107 1.23 -5.01 -10.64
N ASP A 108 0.71 -6.22 -10.45
CA ASP A 108 0.06 -7.00 -11.52
C ASP A 108 -1.13 -6.23 -12.09
N ARG A 109 -1.97 -5.67 -11.20
CA ARG A 109 -3.11 -4.83 -11.58
C ARG A 109 -2.69 -3.59 -12.37
N LEU A 110 -1.63 -2.89 -11.94
CA LEU A 110 -1.09 -1.75 -12.68
C LEU A 110 -0.52 -2.17 -14.04
N SER A 111 0.11 -3.34 -14.13
CA SER A 111 0.74 -3.80 -15.37
C SER A 111 -0.25 -3.90 -16.55
N ALA A 112 -1.52 -4.16 -16.28
CA ALA A 112 -2.59 -4.16 -17.27
C ALA A 112 -2.85 -2.77 -17.91
N THR A 113 -2.43 -1.71 -17.23
CA THR A 113 -2.61 -0.30 -17.65
C THR A 113 -1.31 0.37 -18.11
N MET A 114 -0.16 -0.26 -17.85
CA MET A 114 1.15 0.29 -18.14
C MET A 114 1.69 -0.16 -19.50
N PRO A 115 2.61 0.60 -20.12
CA PRO A 115 3.34 0.14 -21.31
C PRO A 115 4.08 -1.17 -21.01
N ALA A 116 4.14 -2.11 -21.96
CA ALA A 116 4.81 -3.41 -21.78
C ALA A 116 6.31 -3.30 -21.43
N THR A 117 6.90 -2.13 -21.66
CA THR A 117 8.29 -1.80 -21.31
C THR A 117 8.45 -1.40 -19.83
N ALA A 118 7.40 -0.87 -19.20
CA ALA A 118 7.41 -0.50 -17.79
C ALA A 118 7.27 -1.77 -16.93
N LYS A 119 8.41 -2.30 -16.48
CA LYS A 119 8.44 -3.41 -15.52
C LYS A 119 8.91 -2.88 -14.19
N ALA A 120 8.10 -3.11 -13.16
CA ALA A 120 8.51 -2.92 -11.78
C ALA A 120 9.16 -4.20 -11.24
N THR A 121 10.17 -4.04 -10.39
CA THR A 121 10.75 -5.13 -9.62
C THR A 121 10.80 -4.76 -8.15
N ILE A 122 10.47 -5.70 -7.27
CA ILE A 122 10.59 -5.46 -5.82
C ILE A 122 12.06 -5.60 -5.41
N GLY A 123 12.63 -4.49 -4.93
CA GLY A 123 13.97 -4.42 -4.37
C GLY A 123 13.99 -4.63 -2.86
N GLU A 124 15.17 -4.95 -2.32
CA GLU A 124 15.41 -5.11 -0.89
C GLU A 124 16.42 -4.05 -0.38
N GLY A 125 16.43 -3.81 0.94
CA GLY A 125 17.47 -3.01 1.59
C GLY A 125 17.30 -1.49 1.49
N CYS A 126 16.12 -1.00 1.11
CA CYS A 126 15.82 0.42 1.21
C CYS A 126 15.36 0.76 2.63
N GLU A 127 15.99 1.78 3.20
CA GLU A 127 15.72 2.26 4.56
C GLU A 127 15.35 3.74 4.49
N VAL A 128 14.18 4.09 5.04
CA VAL A 128 13.64 5.44 5.00
C VAL A 128 13.72 6.06 6.39
N ASN A 129 14.26 7.26 6.50
CA ASN A 129 14.20 8.01 7.76
C ASN A 129 12.86 8.76 7.83
N LEU A 130 11.88 8.16 8.52
CA LEU A 130 10.60 8.81 8.81
C LEU A 130 10.73 9.74 10.03
N PRO A 131 10.02 10.89 10.03
CA PRO A 131 9.92 11.74 11.21
C PRO A 131 9.16 11.03 12.35
N ASP A 132 9.43 11.42 13.60
CA ASP A 132 8.71 10.86 14.75
C ASP A 132 7.29 11.42 14.92
N SER A 133 6.96 12.56 14.28
CA SER A 133 5.78 13.36 14.61
C SER A 133 4.94 13.80 13.40
N GLY A 134 4.61 12.86 12.52
CA GLY A 134 3.74 13.13 11.37
C GLY A 134 4.49 13.39 10.07
N LEU A 135 3.81 13.12 8.95
CA LEU A 135 4.31 13.32 7.59
C LEU A 135 3.66 14.55 6.95
N ASP A 136 4.48 15.55 6.60
CA ASP A 136 4.05 16.70 5.81
C ASP A 136 4.25 16.44 4.30
N ARG A 137 3.33 16.93 3.46
CA ARG A 137 3.28 16.71 1.99
C ARG A 137 4.49 17.23 1.18
N PHE A 138 5.47 17.86 1.83
CA PHE A 138 6.69 18.40 1.21
C PHE A 138 7.94 18.04 2.00
N GLN A 139 7.82 17.16 2.98
CA GLN A 139 8.96 16.71 3.75
C GLN A 139 9.76 15.71 2.93
N ASN A 140 11.07 15.90 2.89
CA ASN A 140 11.97 14.91 2.34
C ASN A 140 12.21 13.82 3.39
N ILE A 141 11.93 12.55 3.06
CA ILE A 141 12.12 11.38 3.92
C ILE A 141 13.17 10.45 3.31
N GLY A 142 14.35 10.33 3.90
CA GLY A 142 15.43 9.50 3.34
C GLY A 142 16.64 10.30 2.85
N PRO A 143 17.46 9.77 1.93
CA PRO A 143 18.74 10.34 1.54
C PRO A 143 18.52 11.68 0.82
N GLY A 144 18.95 12.77 1.48
CA GLY A 144 18.56 14.14 1.14
C GLY A 144 18.84 14.61 -0.29
N ILE A 145 19.94 15.34 -0.46
CA ILE A 145 20.29 16.00 -1.74
C ILE A 145 21.58 15.37 -2.26
N VAL A 146 21.56 14.93 -3.52
CA VAL A 146 22.71 14.34 -4.19
C VAL A 146 23.02 15.02 -5.52
N GLU A 147 24.28 14.95 -5.97
CA GLU A 147 24.73 15.57 -7.23
C GLU A 147 24.53 14.65 -8.45
N ALA A 148 24.40 13.34 -8.25
CA ALA A 148 24.20 12.33 -9.30
C ALA A 148 23.46 11.10 -8.74
N PRO A 149 22.13 11.18 -8.54
CA PRO A 149 21.35 10.03 -8.08
C PRO A 149 21.37 8.88 -9.07
N GLY A 150 21.19 7.68 -8.52
CA GLY A 150 21.03 6.45 -9.27
C GLY A 150 19.68 6.35 -10.00
N PRO A 151 19.32 5.16 -10.51
CA PRO A 151 18.08 4.98 -11.28
C PRO A 151 16.84 5.32 -10.44
N TRP A 152 15.79 5.83 -11.10
CA TRP A 152 14.52 6.21 -10.47
C TRP A 152 13.94 5.05 -9.63
N LEU A 153 13.96 5.23 -8.32
CA LEU A 153 13.49 4.28 -7.31
C LEU A 153 12.19 4.81 -6.69
N THR A 154 11.29 3.92 -6.31
CA THR A 154 10.13 4.27 -5.48
C THR A 154 10.17 3.42 -4.21
N VAL A 155 10.21 4.05 -3.05
CA VAL A 155 10.17 3.34 -1.77
C VAL A 155 8.75 3.32 -1.23
N VAL A 156 8.15 2.13 -1.11
CA VAL A 156 6.85 1.92 -0.49
C VAL A 156 7.07 1.54 0.97
N VAL A 157 6.61 2.39 1.87
CA VAL A 157 6.68 2.18 3.31
C VAL A 157 5.30 1.81 3.84
N VAL A 158 5.13 0.54 4.22
CA VAL A 158 3.88 0.03 4.78
C VAL A 158 3.92 0.14 6.30
N LEU A 159 2.96 0.88 6.85
CA LEU A 159 2.84 1.13 8.28
C LEU A 159 1.71 0.30 8.90
N GLY A 160 1.99 -0.37 10.02
CA GLY A 160 0.96 -0.93 10.88
C GLY A 160 0.10 0.17 11.52
N ASP A 161 -1.10 -0.19 11.97
CA ASP A 161 -2.15 0.76 12.39
C ASP A 161 -1.67 1.83 13.38
N THR A 162 -0.96 1.44 14.44
CA THR A 162 -0.48 2.37 15.46
C THR A 162 0.46 3.43 14.88
N MET A 163 1.38 3.02 14.03
CA MET A 163 2.36 3.93 13.41
C MET A 163 1.72 4.76 12.30
N ALA A 164 0.77 4.18 11.55
CA ALA A 164 -0.01 4.90 10.56
C ALA A 164 -0.85 6.00 11.21
N ASP A 165 -1.49 5.75 12.36
CA ASP A 165 -2.25 6.76 13.11
C ASP A 165 -1.35 7.92 13.56
N GLN A 166 -0.11 7.62 13.96
CA GLN A 166 0.85 8.64 14.38
C GLN A 166 1.41 9.45 13.21
N LEU A 167 1.72 8.80 12.09
CA LEU A 167 2.44 9.42 10.97
C LEU A 167 1.50 10.01 9.91
N LEU A 168 0.47 9.27 9.53
CA LEU A 168 -0.49 9.63 8.48
C LEU A 168 -1.78 10.24 9.05
N GLY A 169 -2.06 10.04 10.34
CA GLY A 169 -3.32 10.45 10.94
C GLY A 169 -4.49 9.75 10.26
N THR A 170 -5.36 10.52 9.61
CA THR A 170 -6.53 10.00 8.89
C THR A 170 -6.28 9.68 7.42
N GLU A 171 -5.07 9.95 6.90
CA GLU A 171 -4.74 9.63 5.51
C GLU A 171 -4.39 8.13 5.38
N ASN A 172 -4.80 7.51 4.26
CA ASN A 172 -4.49 6.11 3.95
C ASN A 172 -3.14 5.97 3.25
N VAL A 173 -2.75 6.99 2.48
CA VAL A 173 -1.51 7.04 1.71
C VAL A 173 -1.03 8.49 1.61
N ASN A 174 0.28 8.69 1.71
CA ASN A 174 0.92 9.98 1.54
C ASN A 174 2.14 9.84 0.60
N TYR A 175 2.29 10.81 -0.29
CA TYR A 175 3.43 10.93 -1.19
C TYR A 175 4.45 11.90 -0.57
N ALA A 176 5.70 11.46 -0.45
CA ALA A 176 6.78 12.29 0.04
C ALA A 176 8.02 12.15 -0.86
N SER A 177 8.79 13.22 -0.98
CA SER A 177 10.07 13.18 -1.68
C SER A 177 11.06 12.35 -0.86
N TYR A 178 11.83 11.46 -1.50
CA TYR A 178 12.83 10.63 -0.80
C TYR A 178 14.26 11.06 -1.09
N GLU A 179 14.54 11.47 -2.33
CA GLU A 179 15.85 11.95 -2.75
C GLU A 179 15.71 13.01 -3.85
N MET A 180 16.51 14.06 -3.75
CA MET A 180 16.53 15.16 -4.72
C MET A 180 17.91 15.28 -5.39
N MET A 181 17.92 15.57 -6.69
CA MET A 181 19.11 15.96 -7.45
C MET A 181 19.20 17.47 -7.58
N VAL A 182 20.40 18.03 -7.43
CA VAL A 182 20.68 19.41 -7.91
C VAL A 182 21.19 19.35 -9.33
N SER A 183 20.45 19.94 -10.25
CA SER A 183 20.91 20.12 -11.62
C SER A 183 21.99 21.19 -11.72
N GLY A 184 22.82 21.14 -12.77
CA GLY A 184 23.86 22.16 -13.02
C GLY A 184 23.34 23.60 -13.21
N GLN A 185 22.02 23.80 -13.24
CA GLN A 185 21.37 25.12 -13.26
C GLN A 185 20.93 25.61 -11.86
N HIS A 186 21.32 24.90 -10.79
CA HIS A 186 20.92 25.12 -9.39
C HIS A 186 19.44 24.82 -9.07
N ASP A 187 18.72 24.17 -9.98
CA ASP A 187 17.35 23.69 -9.71
C ASP A 187 17.40 22.30 -9.08
N ALA A 188 16.63 22.10 -8.01
CA ALA A 188 16.45 20.80 -7.36
C ALA A 188 15.24 20.05 -7.96
N GLY A 189 15.44 18.79 -8.34
CA GLY A 189 14.39 17.90 -8.86
C GLY A 189 14.35 16.59 -8.09
N GLU A 190 13.16 16.03 -7.90
CA GLU A 190 12.99 14.72 -7.26
C GLU A 190 13.48 13.60 -8.18
N VAL A 191 14.24 12.65 -7.63
CA VAL A 191 14.73 11.48 -8.39
C VAL A 191 14.27 10.16 -7.79
N THR A 192 14.06 10.13 -6.47
CA THR A 192 13.46 8.99 -5.78
C THR A 192 12.25 9.49 -5.00
N SER A 193 11.15 8.77 -5.12
CA SER A 193 9.88 9.05 -4.43
C SER A 193 9.65 8.05 -3.30
N ALA A 194 8.95 8.45 -2.25
CA ALA A 194 8.45 7.54 -1.23
C ALA A 194 6.92 7.62 -1.12
N LEU A 195 6.30 6.44 -1.03
CA LEU A 195 4.88 6.27 -0.75
C LEU A 195 4.74 5.67 0.63
N VAL A 196 4.16 6.41 1.57
CA VAL A 196 3.91 5.93 2.92
C VAL A 196 2.44 5.56 3.00
N VAL A 197 2.15 4.28 3.25
CA VAL A 197 0.82 3.71 3.14
C VAL A 197 0.45 2.94 4.40
N ARG A 198 -0.80 3.08 4.82
CA ARG A 198 -1.38 2.29 5.92
C ARG A 198 -1.58 0.85 5.47
N GLN A 199 -1.32 -0.11 6.36
CA GLN A 199 -1.62 -1.53 6.13
C GLN A 199 -3.09 -1.71 5.68
N GLY A 200 -3.32 -2.59 4.71
CA GLY A 200 -4.65 -2.85 4.15
C GLY A 200 -5.12 -1.85 3.07
N HIS A 201 -4.31 -0.83 2.75
CA HIS A 201 -4.60 0.15 1.70
C HIS A 201 -3.69 0.02 0.47
N LEU A 202 -2.93 -1.08 0.36
CA LEU A 202 -2.11 -1.39 -0.82
C LEU A 202 -2.92 -1.67 -2.08
N GLN A 203 -4.23 -1.90 -1.96
CA GLN A 203 -5.13 -2.14 -3.09
C GLN A 203 -6.02 -0.93 -3.43
N ASP A 204 -5.93 0.16 -2.66
CA ASP A 204 -6.75 1.35 -2.87
C ASP A 204 -6.36 2.06 -4.19
N GLU A 205 -7.37 2.57 -4.91
CA GLU A 205 -7.12 3.31 -6.17
C GLU A 205 -6.15 4.47 -5.97
N THR A 206 -6.25 5.20 -4.86
CA THR A 206 -5.35 6.33 -4.58
C THR A 206 -3.89 5.88 -4.44
N PHE A 207 -3.64 4.69 -3.86
CA PHE A 207 -2.30 4.14 -3.80
C PHE A 207 -1.82 3.73 -5.20
N LEU A 208 -2.65 3.06 -5.98
CA LEU A 208 -2.33 2.65 -7.35
C LEU A 208 -2.03 3.86 -8.25
N ASP A 209 -2.82 4.93 -8.15
CA ASP A 209 -2.62 6.18 -8.87
C ASP A 209 -1.25 6.80 -8.54
N TYR A 210 -0.88 6.84 -7.26
CA TYR A 210 0.42 7.37 -6.85
C TYR A 210 1.59 6.47 -7.26
N LEU A 211 1.42 5.16 -7.16
CA LEU A 211 2.41 4.18 -7.60
C LEU A 211 2.66 4.27 -9.12
N ALA A 212 1.63 4.59 -9.89
CA ALA A 212 1.74 4.80 -11.34
C ALA A 212 2.48 6.07 -11.75
N MET A 213 2.46 7.15 -10.93
CA MET A 213 3.05 8.44 -11.29
C MET A 213 4.50 8.36 -11.79
N PRO A 214 5.47 7.80 -11.05
CA PRO A 214 6.86 7.73 -11.51
C PRO A 214 7.02 6.92 -12.79
N MET A 215 6.14 5.94 -13.02
CA MET A 215 6.17 5.08 -14.22
C MET A 215 5.66 5.79 -15.47
N THR A 216 4.91 6.89 -15.33
CA THR A 216 4.43 7.67 -16.49
C THR A 216 5.53 8.50 -17.18
N PHE A 217 6.62 8.81 -16.47
CA PHE A 217 7.74 9.59 -17.00
C PHE A 217 8.73 8.77 -17.85
N LEU A 218 8.57 7.44 -17.90
CA LEU A 218 9.39 6.51 -18.69
C LEU A 218 8.95 6.40 -20.17
N ARG A 219 8.33 7.44 -20.74
CA ARG A 219 7.81 7.45 -22.12
C ARG A 219 8.70 8.22 -23.10
#